data_AF-A0A4P8S397-F1
#
_entry.id   AF-A0A4P8S397-F1
#
_cell.length_a   1.000
_cell.length_b   1.000
_cell.length_c   1.000
_cell.angle_alpha   90.00
_cell.angle_beta   90.00
_cell.angle_gamma   90.00
#
_symmetry.space_group_name_H-M   'P 1'
#
loop_
_entity.id
_entity.type
_entity.pdbx_description
1 polymer ?
#
loop_
_entity_poly.entity_id
_entity_poly.type
_entity_poly.pdbx_seq_one_letter_code
_entity_poly.pdbx_strand_id
1 'polypeptide(L)'
;MNIIEFNGESVVETRELAKLYCKTPNAITRTYFHHQDRFKEGEHFYLIDDRYEDFEEFKMECLDGECLNHERIYLWTDQGLYEHALLMNGKLAWHSYCQFIYFVFNKSEEVKQAIQVLKKAEDIITKEKFLYVLVKELFQHETPYK
;
A
#
# COMPACT_ATOMS: atom_id res chain seq x y z
N MET A 1 10.42 2.67 8.61
CA MET A 1 10.15 2.23 7.24
C MET A 1 10.32 3.43 6.36
N ASN A 2 11.35 3.41 5.53
CA ASN A 2 11.56 4.43 4.51
C ASN A 2 10.73 4.06 3.26
N ILE A 3 9.97 5.02 2.74
CA ILE A 3 9.16 4.89 1.53
C ILE A 3 9.53 6.05 0.63
N ILE A 4 9.84 5.72 -0.62
CA ILE A 4 10.26 6.68 -1.64
C ILE A 4 9.05 6.91 -2.56
N GLU A 5 8.84 8.14 -3.00
CA GLU A 5 7.92 8.43 -4.09
C GLU A 5 8.68 8.31 -5.41
N PHE A 6 8.24 7.43 -6.29
CA PHE A 6 8.86 7.21 -7.59
C PHE A 6 7.78 7.00 -8.64
N ASN A 7 7.82 7.77 -9.73
CA ASN A 7 6.79 7.76 -10.78
C ASN A 7 5.35 7.94 -10.26
N GLY A 8 5.16 8.70 -9.17
CA GLY A 8 3.86 8.91 -8.54
C GLY A 8 3.35 7.72 -7.71
N GLU A 9 4.20 6.72 -7.45
CA GLU A 9 3.90 5.55 -6.63
C GLU A 9 4.77 5.50 -5.37
N SER A 10 4.22 4.92 -4.30
CA SER A 10 4.99 4.62 -3.08
C SER A 10 5.79 3.34 -3.28
N VAL A 11 7.12 3.45 -3.30
CA VAL A 11 8.03 2.32 -3.50
C VAL A 11 8.98 2.13 -2.33
N VAL A 12 9.50 0.90 -2.20
CA VAL A 12 10.37 0.48 -1.10
C VAL A 12 11.61 -0.20 -1.64
N GLU A 13 12.80 0.22 -1.21
CA GLU A 13 14.05 -0.44 -1.60
C GLU A 13 14.18 -1.84 -0.96
N THR A 14 14.91 -2.75 -1.61
CA THR A 14 15.14 -4.14 -1.17
C THR A 14 15.57 -4.28 0.30
N ARG A 15 16.43 -3.40 0.84
CA ARG A 15 16.84 -3.49 2.25
C ARG A 15 15.72 -3.10 3.22
N GLU A 16 14.94 -2.08 2.89
CA GLU A 16 13.75 -1.71 3.68
C GLU A 16 12.67 -2.78 3.60
N LEU A 17 12.49 -3.38 2.42
CA LEU A 17 11.61 -4.51 2.21
C LEU A 17 12.02 -5.73 3.04
N ALA A 18 13.33 -5.99 3.11
CA ALA A 18 13.89 -7.04 3.95
C ALA A 18 13.59 -6.78 5.43
N LYS A 19 13.76 -5.54 5.91
CA LYS A 19 13.38 -5.15 7.28
C LYS A 19 11.88 -5.39 7.53
N LEU A 20 11.02 -4.97 6.59
CA LEU A 20 9.56 -5.13 6.68
C LEU A 20 9.15 -6.59 6.88
N TYR A 21 9.73 -7.51 6.11
CA TYR A 21 9.43 -8.95 6.19
C TYR A 21 10.27 -9.73 7.20
N CYS A 22 11.10 -9.05 8.00
CA CYS A 22 12.06 -9.69 8.90
C CYS A 22 12.95 -10.72 8.17
N LYS A 23 13.42 -10.36 6.98
CA LYS A 23 14.29 -11.15 6.10
C LYS A 23 15.62 -10.42 5.86
N THR A 24 16.53 -11.10 5.18
CA THR A 24 17.75 -10.48 4.64
C THR A 24 17.50 -9.97 3.22
N PRO A 25 18.23 -8.94 2.75
CA PRO A 25 18.13 -8.47 1.36
C PRO A 25 18.33 -9.61 0.35
N ASN A 26 19.32 -10.48 0.59
CA ASN A 26 19.56 -11.66 -0.24
C ASN A 26 18.36 -12.61 -0.33
N ALA A 27 17.56 -12.74 0.73
CA ALA A 27 16.37 -13.58 0.71
C ALA A 27 15.25 -12.96 -0.14
N ILE A 28 15.09 -11.63 -0.11
CA ILE A 28 14.18 -10.91 -1.01
C ILE A 28 14.60 -11.13 -2.46
N THR A 29 15.86 -10.80 -2.78
CA THR A 29 16.43 -10.92 -4.12
C THR A 29 16.34 -12.36 -4.65
N ARG A 30 16.66 -13.36 -3.83
CA ARG A 30 16.55 -14.77 -4.21
C ARG A 30 15.09 -15.18 -4.50
N THR A 31 14.13 -14.67 -3.73
CA THR A 31 12.70 -14.96 -3.95
C THR A 31 12.26 -14.42 -5.30
N TYR A 32 12.65 -13.17 -5.63
CA TYR A 32 12.40 -12.58 -6.94
C TYR A 32 13.02 -13.44 -8.07
N PHE A 33 14.31 -13.78 -7.97
CA PHE A 33 14.99 -14.56 -9.02
C PHE A 33 14.41 -15.96 -9.23
N HIS A 34 13.85 -16.60 -8.20
CA HIS A 34 13.21 -17.91 -8.34
C HIS A 34 11.81 -17.85 -8.94
N HIS A 35 11.16 -16.69 -8.90
CA HIS A 35 9.76 -16.52 -9.29
C HIS A 35 9.58 -15.31 -10.21
N GLN A 36 10.57 -15.04 -11.08
CA GLN A 36 10.58 -13.85 -11.93
C GLN A 36 9.34 -13.77 -12.83
N ASP A 37 8.74 -14.91 -13.18
CA ASP A 37 7.50 -15.00 -13.93
C ASP A 37 6.31 -14.30 -13.26
N ARG A 38 6.37 -14.07 -11.94
CA ARG A 38 5.36 -13.35 -11.17
C ARG A 38 5.61 -11.84 -11.08
N PHE A 39 6.78 -11.37 -11.50
CA PHE A 39 7.17 -9.97 -11.35
C PHE A 39 7.35 -9.33 -12.72
N LYS A 40 6.71 -8.17 -12.88
CA LYS A 40 6.79 -7.34 -14.07
C LYS A 40 7.33 -5.97 -13.72
N GLU A 41 8.39 -5.56 -14.41
CA GLU A 41 8.98 -4.23 -14.28
C GLU A 41 7.96 -3.15 -14.68
N GLY A 42 7.90 -2.06 -13.94
CA GLY A 42 6.91 -0.99 -14.07
C GLY A 42 5.55 -1.30 -13.41
N GLU A 43 5.34 -2.51 -12.89
CA GLU A 43 4.14 -2.87 -12.12
C GLU A 43 4.50 -3.31 -10.70
N HIS A 44 5.45 -4.24 -10.58
CA HIS A 44 5.85 -4.84 -9.31
C HIS A 44 7.14 -4.23 -8.77
N PHE A 45 8.00 -3.73 -9.65
CA PHE A 45 9.23 -3.06 -9.28
C PHE A 45 9.71 -2.12 -10.37
N TYR A 46 10.57 -1.18 -10.00
CA TYR A 46 11.40 -0.40 -10.90
C TYR A 46 12.87 -0.77 -10.64
N LEU A 47 13.62 -1.01 -11.72
CA LEU A 47 15.06 -1.21 -11.65
C LEU A 47 15.76 0.09 -11.98
N ILE A 48 16.50 0.63 -11.01
CA ILE A 48 17.36 1.80 -11.23
C ILE A 48 18.79 1.29 -11.33
N ASP A 49 19.45 1.61 -12.44
CA ASP A 49 20.85 1.28 -12.71
C ASP A 49 21.56 2.44 -13.40
N ASP A 50 22.80 2.22 -13.83
CA ASP A 50 23.67 3.20 -14.48
C ASP A 50 23.12 3.80 -15.79
N ARG A 51 22.01 3.25 -16.32
CA ARG A 51 21.31 3.79 -17.49
C ARG A 51 20.29 4.87 -17.12
N TYR A 52 19.97 5.03 -15.84
CA TYR A 52 19.09 6.08 -15.34
C TYR A 52 19.86 7.40 -15.26
N GLU A 53 19.33 8.46 -15.90
CA GLU A 53 20.03 9.74 -16.10
C GLU A 53 20.55 10.34 -14.78
N ASP A 54 19.81 10.14 -13.68
CA ASP A 54 20.14 10.70 -12.36
C ASP A 54 20.49 9.61 -11.32
N PHE A 55 21.10 8.49 -11.75
CA PHE A 55 21.36 7.34 -10.87
C PHE A 55 22.19 7.66 -9.62
N GLU A 56 23.25 8.46 -9.77
CA GLU A 56 24.14 8.81 -8.66
C GLU A 56 23.51 9.81 -7.69
N GLU A 57 22.69 10.75 -8.19
CA GLU A 57 21.90 11.65 -7.34
C GLU A 57 20.85 10.86 -6.56
N PHE A 58 20.12 9.98 -7.24
CA PHE A 58 19.15 9.08 -6.60
C PHE A 58 19.79 8.22 -5.50
N LYS A 59 21.00 7.68 -5.72
CA LYS A 59 21.76 6.92 -4.71
C LYS A 59 22.11 7.73 -3.47
N MET A 60 22.47 9.00 -3.66
CA MET A 60 22.82 9.90 -2.56
C MET A 60 21.59 10.29 -1.74
N GLU A 61 20.49 10.64 -2.40
CA GLU A 61 19.27 11.13 -1.75
C GLU A 61 18.42 10.02 -1.11
N CYS A 62 18.21 8.91 -1.82
CA CYS A 62 17.22 7.91 -1.41
C CYS A 62 17.78 6.84 -0.47
N LEU A 63 19.10 6.69 -0.39
CA LEU A 63 19.74 5.56 0.29
C LEU A 63 20.75 5.98 1.36
N ASP A 64 20.67 7.24 1.81
CA ASP A 64 21.54 7.85 2.85
C ASP A 64 23.05 7.58 2.62
N GLY A 65 23.47 7.46 1.35
CA GLY A 65 24.83 7.09 0.98
C GLY A 65 25.26 5.64 1.32
N GLU A 66 24.40 4.81 1.92
CA GLU A 66 24.75 3.42 2.27
C GLU A 66 24.80 2.49 1.05
N CYS A 67 24.31 2.93 -0.12
CA CYS A 67 24.22 2.12 -1.34
C CYS A 67 25.18 2.51 -2.45
N LEU A 68 26.19 3.35 -2.17
CA LEU A 68 27.11 3.85 -3.19
C LEU A 68 27.77 2.77 -4.06
N ASN A 69 27.92 1.54 -3.55
CA ASN A 69 28.52 0.43 -4.28
C ASN A 69 27.53 -0.48 -5.02
N HIS A 70 26.21 -0.25 -4.95
CA HIS A 70 25.25 -1.07 -5.68
C HIS A 70 25.11 -0.56 -7.12
N GLU A 71 25.36 -1.44 -8.09
CA GLU A 71 25.18 -1.20 -9.52
C GLU A 71 23.70 -1.22 -9.94
N ARG A 72 22.83 -1.77 -9.10
CA ARG A 72 21.40 -1.97 -9.35
C ARG A 72 20.60 -1.81 -8.07
N ILE A 73 19.53 -1.02 -8.15
CA ILE A 73 18.59 -0.76 -7.06
C ILE A 73 17.21 -1.18 -7.51
N TYR A 74 16.59 -2.10 -6.75
CA TYR A 74 15.20 -2.48 -6.97
C TYR A 74 14.31 -1.69 -6.03
N LEU A 75 13.37 -0.96 -6.60
CA LEU A 75 12.30 -0.25 -5.91
C LEU A 75 11.01 -1.04 -6.07
N TRP A 76 10.48 -1.57 -4.99
CA TRP A 76 9.32 -2.45 -4.99
C TRP A 76 8.04 -1.66 -4.75
N THR A 77 7.06 -1.83 -5.64
CA THR A 77 5.71 -1.25 -5.50
C THR A 77 4.90 -2.03 -4.46
N ASP A 78 3.70 -1.54 -4.13
CA ASP A 78 2.76 -2.28 -3.29
C ASP A 78 2.40 -3.67 -3.87
N GLN A 79 2.32 -3.80 -5.19
CA GLN A 79 2.12 -5.07 -5.89
C GLN A 79 3.35 -5.99 -5.76
N GLY A 80 4.57 -5.44 -5.86
CA GLY A 80 5.79 -6.22 -5.61
C GLY A 80 5.87 -6.73 -4.18
N LEU A 81 5.48 -5.89 -3.20
CA LEU A 81 5.36 -6.29 -1.80
C LEU A 81 4.34 -7.43 -1.63
N TYR A 82 3.18 -7.31 -2.27
CA TYR A 82 2.15 -8.35 -2.26
C TYR A 82 2.67 -9.70 -2.79
N GLU A 83 3.35 -9.69 -3.93
CA GLU A 83 3.94 -10.90 -4.54
C GLU A 83 5.00 -11.52 -3.62
N HIS A 84 5.84 -10.69 -2.98
CA HIS A 84 6.77 -11.17 -1.97
C HIS A 84 6.07 -11.81 -0.77
N ALA A 85 4.99 -11.22 -0.25
CA ALA A 85 4.24 -11.77 0.87
C ALA A 85 3.60 -13.13 0.53
N LEU A 86 3.05 -13.27 -0.68
CA LEU A 86 2.50 -14.52 -1.21
C LEU A 86 3.56 -15.63 -1.25
N LEU A 87 4.71 -15.33 -1.85
CA LEU A 87 5.79 -16.31 -2.05
C LEU A 87 6.49 -16.71 -0.74
N MET A 88 6.64 -15.78 0.20
CA MET A 88 7.28 -16.09 1.49
C MET A 88 6.44 -16.99 2.39
N ASN A 89 5.15 -17.09 2.13
CA ASN A 89 4.17 -17.94 2.80
C ASN A 89 4.25 -17.91 4.34
N GLY A 90 3.33 -17.18 4.98
CA GLY A 90 3.19 -17.24 6.43
C GLY A 90 2.43 -16.07 7.01
N LYS A 91 1.83 -16.28 8.19
CA LYS A 91 1.04 -15.25 8.89
C LYS A 91 1.83 -13.96 9.13
N LEU A 92 3.14 -14.07 9.40
CA LEU A 92 4.01 -12.92 9.62
C LEU A 92 4.21 -12.10 8.33
N ALA A 93 4.43 -12.75 7.18
CA ALA A 93 4.58 -12.04 5.91
C ALA A 93 3.31 -11.27 5.53
N TRP A 94 2.14 -11.92 5.68
CA TRP A 94 0.86 -11.24 5.49
C TRP A 94 0.66 -10.08 6.46
N HIS A 95 1.02 -10.25 7.74
CA HIS A 95 0.91 -9.18 8.72
C HIS A 95 1.79 -7.97 8.36
N SER A 96 3.04 -8.21 7.96
CA SER A 96 3.96 -7.16 7.50
C SER A 96 3.42 -6.42 6.28
N TYR A 97 2.86 -7.14 5.30
CA TYR A 97 2.22 -6.51 4.13
C TYR A 97 1.04 -5.61 4.54
N CYS A 98 0.15 -6.11 5.40
CA CYS A 98 -0.97 -5.32 5.90
C CYS A 98 -0.51 -4.07 6.68
N GLN A 99 0.58 -4.16 7.45
CA GLN A 99 1.16 -3.01 8.14
C GLN A 99 1.69 -1.95 7.17
N PHE A 100 2.32 -2.36 6.06
CA PHE A 100 2.74 -1.44 5.01
C PHE A 100 1.55 -0.71 4.39
N ILE A 101 0.52 -1.45 3.96
CA ILE A 101 -0.69 -0.85 3.36
C ILE A 101 -1.33 0.14 4.33
N TYR A 102 -1.45 -0.23 5.61
CA TYR A 102 -1.95 0.66 6.64
C TYR A 102 -1.11 1.94 6.77
N PHE A 103 0.23 1.82 6.74
CA PHE A 103 1.13 2.97 6.83
C PHE A 103 1.00 3.90 5.63
N VAL A 104 0.94 3.36 4.39
CA VAL A 104 0.76 4.14 3.17
C VAL A 104 -0.59 4.86 3.17
N PHE A 105 -1.68 4.14 3.46
CA PHE A 105 -3.02 4.73 3.53
C PHE A 105 -3.15 5.78 4.64
N ASN A 106 -2.52 5.57 5.78
CA ASN A 106 -2.52 6.55 6.86
C ASN A 106 -1.63 7.76 6.58
N LYS A 107 -0.78 7.71 5.54
CA LYS A 107 -0.01 8.86 5.07
C LYS A 107 -0.68 9.59 3.92
N SER A 108 -1.42 8.90 3.05
CA SER A 108 -2.15 9.53 1.94
C SER A 108 -3.26 10.44 2.46
N GLU A 109 -3.18 11.72 2.08
CA GLU A 109 -4.19 12.71 2.42
C GLU A 109 -5.46 12.52 1.59
N GLU A 110 -5.31 12.05 0.35
CA GLU A 110 -6.41 11.68 -0.55
C GLU A 110 -7.25 10.55 0.06
N VAL A 111 -6.60 9.51 0.57
CA VAL A 111 -7.27 8.38 1.24
C VAL A 111 -7.98 8.86 2.50
N LYS A 112 -7.33 9.70 3.32
CA LYS A 112 -7.98 10.28 4.51
C LYS A 112 -9.22 11.09 4.15
N GLN A 113 -9.13 11.93 3.13
CA GLN A 113 -10.26 12.73 2.66
C GLN A 113 -11.39 11.84 2.13
N ALA A 114 -11.08 10.82 1.32
CA ALA A 114 -12.05 9.84 0.84
C ALA A 114 -12.75 9.13 2.01
N ILE A 115 -12.01 8.68 3.02
CA ILE A 115 -12.57 8.05 4.22
C ILE A 115 -13.49 9.02 4.98
N GLN A 116 -13.13 10.30 5.10
CA GLN A 116 -13.99 11.29 5.74
C GLN A 116 -15.31 11.51 4.97
N VAL A 117 -15.25 11.58 3.64
CA VAL A 117 -16.44 11.70 2.78
C VAL A 117 -17.33 10.47 2.95
N LEU A 118 -16.76 9.27 2.93
CA LEU A 118 -17.49 8.02 3.11
C LEU A 118 -18.17 7.93 4.48
N LYS A 119 -17.48 8.34 5.56
CA LYS A 119 -18.06 8.40 6.91
C LYS A 119 -19.25 9.37 7.00
N LYS A 120 -19.16 10.53 6.34
CA LYS A 120 -20.29 11.48 6.27
C LYS A 120 -21.47 10.88 5.50
N ALA A 121 -21.20 10.19 4.39
CA ALA A 121 -22.25 9.52 3.62
C ALA A 121 -22.93 8.40 4.43
N GLU A 122 -22.16 7.60 5.17
CA GLU A 122 -22.67 6.56 6.06
C GLU A 122 -23.59 7.12 7.15
N ASP A 123 -23.20 8.23 7.79
CA ASP A 123 -24.02 8.91 8.81
C ASP A 123 -25.35 9.42 8.24
N ILE A 124 -25.32 10.01 7.03
CA ILE A 124 -26.53 10.46 6.33
C ILE A 124 -27.47 9.27 6.04
N ILE A 125 -26.94 8.19 5.46
CA ILE A 125 -27.72 6.98 5.13
C ILE A 125 -28.33 6.38 6.41
N THR A 126 -27.59 6.38 7.51
CA THR A 126 -28.05 5.84 8.79
C THR A 126 -29.18 6.68 9.37
N LYS A 127 -29.06 8.01 9.32
CA LYS A 127 -30.13 8.95 9.73
C LYS A 127 -31.39 8.80 8.88
N GLU A 128 -31.25 8.66 7.56
CA GLU A 128 -32.38 8.45 6.65
C GLU A 128 -33.13 7.14 6.97
N LYS A 129 -32.39 6.05 7.19
CA LYS A 129 -32.98 4.77 7.63
C LYS A 129 -33.72 4.89 8.96
N PHE A 130 -33.16 5.62 9.93
CA PHE A 130 -33.81 5.86 11.22
C PHE A 130 -35.10 6.67 11.07
N LEU A 131 -35.07 7.76 10.29
CA LEU A 131 -36.25 8.57 9.98
C LEU A 131 -37.35 7.75 9.31
N TYR A 132 -36.99 6.88 8.35
CA TYR A 132 -37.95 6.00 7.69
C TYR A 132 -38.66 5.06 8.66
N VAL A 133 -37.94 4.49 9.63
CA VAL A 133 -38.53 3.65 10.68
C VAL A 133 -39.46 4.47 11.57
N LEU A 134 -39.03 5.64 12.03
CA LEU A 134 -39.84 6.53 12.88
C LEU A 134 -41.15 6.96 12.19
N VAL A 135 -41.07 7.37 10.91
CA VAL A 135 -42.24 7.72 10.10
C VAL A 135 -43.18 6.51 9.98
N LYS A 136 -42.66 5.32 9.70
CA LYS A 136 -43.49 4.11 9.66
C LYS A 136 -44.21 3.84 10.98
N GLU A 137 -43.57 4.05 12.12
CA GLU A 137 -44.19 3.82 13.43
C GLU A 137 -45.25 4.88 13.77
N LEU A 138 -44.95 6.16 13.50
CA LEU A 138 -45.86 7.27 13.81
C LEU A 138 -47.13 7.25 12.95
N PHE A 139 -47.02 6.87 11.67
CA PHE A 139 -48.14 6.89 10.73
C PHE A 139 -48.84 5.52 10.57
N GLN A 140 -48.49 4.51 11.35
CA GLN A 140 -49.20 3.22 11.40
C GLN A 140 -50.59 3.28 12.08
N HIS A 141 -50.92 4.40 12.75
CA HIS A 141 -52.18 4.58 13.48
C HIS A 141 -53.19 5.55 12.85
N GLU A 142 -52.89 6.15 11.69
CA GLU A 142 -53.86 6.98 10.97
C GLU A 142 -54.61 6.15 9.92
N THR A 143 -55.55 5.30 10.36
CA THR A 143 -56.65 4.87 9.48
C THR A 143 -57.70 5.97 9.44
N PRO A 144 -58.13 6.45 8.25
CA PRO A 144 -59.14 7.49 8.16
C PRO A 144 -60.48 6.93 8.65
N TYR A 145 -61.06 7.65 9.62
CA TYR A 145 -62.41 7.45 10.14
C TYR A 145 -63.39 7.18 8.99
N LYS A 146 -64.04 6.01 9.03
CA LYS A 146 -65.28 5.71 8.29
C LYS A 146 -66.44 5.69 9.27
#